data_AF-A0A7W1A3T7-F1
#
_entry.id   AF-A0A7W1A3T7-F1
#
_cell.length_a   1.000
_cell.length_b   1.000
_cell.length_c   1.000
_cell.angle_alpha   90.00
_cell.angle_beta   90.00
_cell.angle_gamma   90.00
#
_symmetry.space_group_name_H-M   'P 1'
#
loop_
_entity.id
_entity.type
_entity.pdbx_description
1 polymer ?
#
loop_
_entity_poly.entity_id
_entity_poly.type
_entity_poly.pdbx_seq_one_letter_code
_entity_poly.pdbx_strand_id
1 'polypeptide(L)'
;DYTSFDNRSVLENVAFGLECRGLVRSIATDGAVRKQTVTKLTTTAPHGLDKGMKVTVSGVTDGSFNGSTTVLATPEPTVFTIQQEGKPDATSGGGQVSVPSLTKSERYERARYWIEKVGLSVKKDEDKYPHQLSGGMRQRVAIARTLILEPRIILMDEPFGALDPPTRSRMQDNLVALWREQSPTIFFITHSIEEAVFLGDHILMFSNSPGTVLKNIRVPPPDRPSIVMQRDPKFMEVVIGIRETIDDLESSNRAGD
;
A
#
# COMPACT_ATOMS: atom_id res chain seq x y z
N ASP A 1 -6.18 24.82 0.24
CA ASP A 1 -5.90 25.26 1.61
C ASP A 1 -6.09 24.15 2.63
N TYR A 2 -4.99 23.60 3.13
CA TYR A 2 -4.95 22.82 4.38
C TYR A 2 -3.73 23.27 5.17
N THR A 3 -3.91 24.34 5.93
CA THR A 3 -2.91 24.93 6.84
C THR A 3 -3.35 24.69 8.27
N SER A 4 -2.52 23.96 9.02
CA SER A 4 -2.20 24.20 10.44
C SER A 4 -1.41 22.99 10.98
N PHE A 5 -0.09 23.16 11.15
CA PHE A 5 0.75 22.22 11.89
C PHE A 5 1.25 22.94 13.12
N ASP A 6 0.51 22.79 14.22
CA ASP A 6 0.86 23.33 15.53
C ASP A 6 1.98 22.48 16.16
N ASN A 7 2.86 23.12 16.94
CA ASN A 7 4.16 22.65 17.45
C ASN A 7 4.26 21.17 17.93
N ARG A 8 4.34 20.19 17.02
CA ARG A 8 4.58 18.75 17.34
C ARG A 8 5.55 18.01 16.39
N SER A 9 6.33 17.07 16.95
CA SER A 9 7.47 16.39 16.29
C SER A 9 7.04 15.54 15.09
N VAL A 10 7.96 14.95 14.35
CA VAL A 10 7.81 14.24 13.07
C VAL A 10 7.06 12.96 13.36
N LEU A 11 7.23 12.42 14.56
CA LEU A 11 6.41 11.35 15.12
C LEU A 11 4.96 11.79 15.39
N GLU A 12 4.70 13.07 15.65
CA GLU A 12 3.39 13.59 16.07
C GLU A 12 2.66 14.41 14.99
N ASN A 13 3.35 14.87 13.95
CA ASN A 13 2.84 15.70 12.84
C ASN A 13 3.25 15.21 11.45
N VAL A 14 3.95 14.08 11.35
CA VAL A 14 3.62 13.10 10.34
C VAL A 14 2.84 12.04 11.07
N ALA A 15 1.51 12.16 11.04
CA ALA A 15 0.70 11.01 11.41
C ALA A 15 1.06 9.89 10.44
N PHE A 16 1.98 9.01 10.83
CA PHE A 16 1.79 7.58 10.66
C PHE A 16 0.53 7.23 11.46
N GLY A 17 -0.60 7.70 10.96
CA GLY A 17 -1.89 7.15 11.29
C GLY A 17 -1.91 5.77 10.68
N LEU A 18 -1.16 4.83 11.27
CA LEU A 18 -1.64 3.48 11.46
C LEU A 18 -2.88 3.63 12.36
N GLU A 19 -3.94 4.22 11.82
CA GLU A 19 -5.28 3.76 12.10
C GLU A 19 -5.34 2.35 11.51
N CYS A 20 -4.63 1.42 12.16
CA CYS A 20 -5.10 0.06 12.27
C CYS A 20 -6.36 0.15 13.13
N ARG A 21 -7.41 0.81 12.63
CA ARG A 21 -8.75 0.67 13.20
C ARG A 21 -8.95 -0.82 13.20
N GLY A 22 -8.94 -1.41 14.39
CA GLY A 22 -9.15 -2.83 14.56
C GLY A 22 -10.34 -3.20 13.69
N LEU A 23 -10.13 -4.13 12.77
CA LEU A 23 -11.16 -4.53 11.83
C LEU A 23 -12.21 -5.28 12.63
N VAL A 24 -13.30 -4.62 13.00
CA VAL A 24 -14.42 -5.24 13.73
C VAL A 24 -15.49 -5.63 12.72
N ARG A 25 -15.95 -6.88 12.79
CA ARG A 25 -17.03 -7.42 11.96
C ARG A 25 -18.00 -8.22 12.81
N SER A 26 -19.29 -8.02 12.60
CA SER A 26 -20.32 -8.80 13.28
C SER A 26 -20.42 -10.20 12.70
N ILE A 27 -20.55 -11.19 13.59
CA ILE A 27 -20.81 -12.58 13.23
C ILE A 27 -22.33 -12.74 13.08
N ALA A 28 -22.77 -13.47 12.06
CA ALA A 28 -24.19 -13.75 11.86
C ALA A 28 -24.79 -14.55 13.03
N THR A 29 -26.11 -14.54 13.18
CA THR A 29 -26.83 -15.18 14.31
C THR A 29 -26.52 -16.67 14.45
N ASP A 30 -26.33 -17.38 13.34
CA ASP A 30 -25.86 -18.79 13.27
C ASP A 30 -24.52 -18.90 12.54
N GLY A 31 -23.72 -17.82 12.61
CA GLY A 31 -22.51 -17.66 11.82
C GLY A 31 -21.33 -18.51 12.28
N ALA A 32 -21.38 -19.14 13.45
CA ALA A 32 -20.28 -19.89 14.02
C ALA A 32 -20.58 -21.40 14.05
N VAL A 33 -19.92 -22.17 13.19
CA VAL A 33 -20.14 -23.62 13.04
C VAL A 33 -18.82 -24.35 13.24
N ARG A 34 -18.73 -25.20 14.27
CA ARG A 34 -17.53 -26.00 14.55
C ARG A 34 -17.71 -27.44 14.07
N LYS A 35 -16.83 -27.89 13.18
CA LYS A 35 -16.68 -29.30 12.81
C LYS A 35 -15.33 -29.79 13.32
N GLN A 36 -15.37 -30.75 14.26
CA GLN A 36 -14.18 -31.20 15.00
C GLN A 36 -13.46 -30.02 15.67
N THR A 37 -12.26 -29.68 15.20
CA THR A 37 -11.41 -28.60 15.74
C THR A 37 -11.34 -27.37 14.82
N VAL A 38 -12.07 -27.39 13.71
CA VAL A 38 -12.14 -26.28 12.75
C VAL A 38 -13.48 -25.58 12.92
N THR A 39 -13.42 -24.29 13.22
CA THR A 39 -14.60 -23.42 13.28
C THR A 39 -14.68 -22.61 11.99
N LYS A 40 -15.83 -22.70 11.30
CA LYS A 40 -16.23 -21.81 10.22
C LYS A 40 -16.99 -20.62 10.83
N LEU A 41 -16.53 -19.40 10.54
CA LEU A 41 -17.16 -18.16 10.96
C LEU A 41 -17.69 -17.40 9.74
N THR A 42 -18.95 -16.99 9.82
CA THR A 42 -19.66 -16.25 8.79
C THR A 42 -20.01 -14.86 9.32
N THR A 43 -19.49 -13.83 8.67
CA THR A 43 -19.73 -12.42 9.02
C THR A 43 -20.92 -11.86 8.24
N THR A 44 -21.56 -10.84 8.78
CA THR A 44 -22.72 -10.18 8.15
C THR A 44 -22.35 -9.32 6.92
N ALA A 45 -21.06 -9.02 6.75
CA ALA A 45 -20.49 -8.27 5.63
C ALA A 45 -19.10 -8.82 5.30
N PRO A 46 -18.53 -8.51 4.12
CA PRO A 46 -17.19 -8.96 3.77
C PRO A 46 -16.16 -8.63 4.86
N HIS A 47 -15.44 -9.66 5.32
CA HIS A 47 -14.58 -9.53 6.49
C HIS A 47 -13.25 -8.86 6.17
N GLY A 48 -12.70 -9.03 4.96
CA GLY A 48 -11.40 -8.45 4.58
C GLY A 48 -10.25 -9.01 5.42
N LEU A 49 -10.29 -10.31 5.70
CA LEU A 49 -9.28 -11.05 6.46
C LEU A 49 -8.56 -11.96 5.48
N ASP A 50 -7.31 -12.25 5.77
CA ASP A 50 -6.45 -13.18 5.03
C ASP A 50 -5.90 -14.27 5.94
N LYS A 51 -5.48 -15.39 5.32
CA LYS A 51 -4.81 -16.49 6.01
C LYS A 51 -3.59 -15.96 6.79
N GLY A 52 -3.44 -16.37 8.05
CA GLY A 52 -2.34 -15.95 8.92
C GLY A 52 -2.64 -14.72 9.78
N MET A 53 -3.72 -13.98 9.51
CA MET A 53 -4.12 -12.86 10.36
C MET A 53 -4.54 -13.33 11.76
N LYS A 54 -4.08 -12.64 12.80
CA LYS A 54 -4.56 -12.84 14.17
C LYS A 54 -5.91 -12.15 14.34
N VAL A 55 -6.87 -12.88 14.87
CA VAL A 55 -8.23 -12.40 15.12
C VAL A 55 -8.64 -12.74 16.54
N THR A 56 -9.52 -11.92 17.10
CA THR A 56 -10.17 -12.17 18.39
C THR A 56 -11.66 -12.27 18.16
N VAL A 57 -12.25 -13.40 18.53
CA VAL A 57 -13.69 -13.63 18.50
C VAL A 57 -14.24 -13.34 19.88
N SER A 58 -15.29 -12.52 19.97
CA SER A 58 -15.89 -12.13 21.24
C SER A 58 -17.40 -11.92 21.11
N GLY A 59 -18.13 -12.12 22.21
CA GLY A 59 -19.57 -11.89 22.26
C GLY A 59 -20.41 -12.93 21.51
N VAL A 60 -19.81 -14.06 21.09
CA VAL A 60 -20.59 -15.22 20.62
C VAL A 60 -21.35 -15.81 21.78
N THR A 61 -22.61 -16.20 21.52
CA THR A 61 -23.56 -16.68 22.53
C THR A 61 -23.03 -17.92 23.25
N ASP A 62 -22.50 -18.88 22.49
CA ASP A 62 -21.68 -19.95 23.05
C ASP A 62 -20.26 -19.43 23.26
N GLY A 63 -19.92 -19.21 24.53
CA GLY A 63 -18.61 -18.70 24.95
C GLY A 63 -17.42 -19.55 24.52
N SER A 64 -17.63 -20.83 24.18
CA SER A 64 -16.56 -21.70 23.67
C SER A 64 -16.02 -21.28 22.30
N PHE A 65 -16.73 -20.40 21.58
CA PHE A 65 -16.27 -19.81 20.33
C PHE A 65 -15.46 -18.52 20.53
N ASN A 66 -15.43 -17.95 21.74
CA ASN A 66 -14.68 -16.74 22.02
C ASN A 66 -13.19 -17.05 22.26
N GLY A 67 -12.31 -16.12 21.90
CA GLY A 67 -10.86 -16.25 22.08
C GLY A 67 -10.05 -15.66 20.92
N SER A 68 -8.73 -15.61 21.10
CA SER A 68 -7.80 -15.14 20.06
C SER A 68 -7.15 -16.30 19.35
N THR A 69 -7.11 -16.26 18.02
CA THR A 69 -6.54 -17.32 17.18
C THR A 69 -6.09 -16.74 15.83
N THR A 70 -5.61 -17.59 14.95
CA THR A 70 -5.15 -17.21 13.61
C THR A 70 -6.10 -17.75 12.54
N VAL A 71 -6.36 -16.94 11.51
CA VAL A 71 -7.16 -17.34 10.35
C VAL A 71 -6.43 -18.44 9.57
N LEU A 72 -7.09 -19.59 9.41
CA LEU A 72 -6.56 -20.74 8.67
C LEU A 72 -6.78 -20.62 7.16
N ALA A 73 -7.96 -20.14 6.76
CA ALA A 73 -8.37 -19.99 5.37
C ALA A 73 -9.57 -19.04 5.25
N THR A 74 -9.74 -18.46 4.07
CA THR A 74 -10.78 -17.47 3.72
C THR A 74 -11.47 -17.90 2.43
N PRO A 75 -12.30 -18.97 2.47
CA PRO A 75 -12.91 -19.56 1.28
C PRO A 75 -13.89 -18.61 0.56
N GLU A 76 -14.53 -17.69 1.27
CA GLU A 76 -15.45 -16.70 0.69
C GLU A 76 -15.23 -15.34 1.36
N PRO A 77 -15.64 -14.20 0.74
CA PRO A 77 -15.44 -12.87 1.32
C PRO A 77 -16.11 -12.66 2.69
N THR A 78 -17.13 -13.45 3.01
CA THR A 78 -17.91 -13.41 4.27
C THR A 78 -17.62 -14.60 5.16
N VAL A 79 -16.72 -15.51 4.76
CA VAL A 79 -16.47 -16.76 5.48
C VAL A 79 -14.98 -16.98 5.66
N PHE A 80 -14.57 -17.21 6.90
CA PHE A 80 -13.22 -17.64 7.23
C PHE A 80 -13.24 -18.80 8.23
N THR A 81 -12.15 -19.55 8.29
CA THR A 81 -12.00 -20.69 9.21
C THR A 81 -10.87 -20.45 10.19
N ILE A 82 -11.03 -20.92 11.42
CA ILE A 82 -10.05 -20.84 12.50
C ILE A 82 -9.91 -22.19 13.21
N GLN A 83 -8.76 -22.43 13.85
CA GLN A 83 -8.56 -23.58 14.73
C GLN A 83 -9.06 -23.22 16.13
N GLN A 84 -9.99 -24.00 16.68
CA GLN A 84 -10.50 -23.86 18.04
C GLN A 84 -10.91 -25.22 18.63
N GLU A 85 -10.64 -25.40 19.91
CA GLU A 85 -11.09 -26.57 20.66
C GLU A 85 -12.48 -26.35 21.27
N GLY A 86 -13.21 -27.45 21.48
CA GLY A 86 -14.50 -27.48 22.16
C GLY A 86 -15.39 -28.58 21.63
N LYS A 87 -16.70 -28.52 21.96
CA LYS A 87 -17.64 -29.56 21.55
C LYS A 87 -17.70 -29.67 20.01
N PRO A 88 -17.52 -30.87 19.43
CA PRO A 88 -17.67 -31.05 17.99
C PRO A 88 -19.13 -30.88 17.56
N ASP A 89 -19.33 -30.45 16.32
CA ASP A 89 -20.63 -30.26 15.67
C ASP A 89 -21.55 -29.26 16.40
N ALA A 90 -20.93 -28.28 17.06
CA ALA A 90 -21.62 -27.17 17.72
C ALA A 90 -21.88 -26.02 16.73
N THR A 91 -23.02 -25.36 16.88
CA THR A 91 -23.38 -24.15 16.13
C THR A 91 -23.83 -23.05 17.10
N SER A 92 -23.40 -21.82 16.83
CA SER A 92 -23.75 -20.62 17.58
C SER A 92 -23.65 -19.39 16.68
N GLY A 93 -23.77 -18.22 17.30
CA GLY A 93 -23.51 -16.94 16.65
C GLY A 93 -23.91 -15.77 17.54
N GLY A 94 -24.16 -14.64 16.89
CA GLY A 94 -24.03 -13.35 17.57
C GLY A 94 -22.57 -13.05 17.91
N GLY A 95 -22.25 -11.80 18.25
CA GLY A 95 -20.89 -11.39 18.56
C GLY A 95 -20.13 -10.80 17.37
N GLN A 96 -18.82 -10.70 17.55
CA GLN A 96 -17.93 -9.96 16.67
C GLN A 96 -16.58 -10.66 16.55
N VAL A 97 -15.92 -10.45 15.41
CA VAL A 97 -14.51 -10.72 15.23
C VAL A 97 -13.78 -9.39 15.10
N SER A 98 -12.66 -9.23 15.82
CA SER A 98 -11.79 -8.07 15.74
C SER A 98 -10.36 -8.46 15.41
N VAL A 99 -9.70 -7.68 14.57
CA VAL A 99 -8.24 -7.76 14.40
C VAL A 99 -7.60 -6.85 15.45
N PRO A 100 -6.62 -7.33 16.25
CA PRO A 100 -5.92 -6.49 17.21
C PRO A 100 -5.28 -5.29 16.51
N SER A 101 -5.51 -4.08 17.04
CA SER A 101 -4.76 -2.90 16.63
C SER A 101 -3.31 -3.02 17.10
N LEU A 102 -2.36 -2.53 16.29
CA LEU A 102 -0.94 -2.51 16.67
C LEU A 102 -0.73 -1.79 18.00
N THR A 103 0.12 -2.37 18.85
CA THR A 103 0.57 -1.74 20.09
C THR A 103 1.36 -0.46 19.81
N LYS A 104 1.59 0.36 20.84
CA LYS A 104 2.45 1.55 20.71
C LYS A 104 3.85 1.14 20.22
N SER A 105 4.45 0.10 20.80
CA SER A 105 5.80 -0.36 20.43
C SER A 105 5.89 -0.80 18.96
N GLU A 106 4.96 -1.65 18.50
CA GLU A 106 4.95 -2.13 17.11
C GLU A 106 4.79 -0.99 16.11
N ARG A 107 4.00 0.03 16.44
CA ARG A 107 3.86 1.24 15.59
C ARG A 107 5.19 2.01 15.49
N TYR A 108 5.91 2.17 16.59
CA TYR A 108 7.24 2.82 16.56
C TYR A 108 8.25 2.01 15.76
N GLU A 109 8.29 0.69 15.94
CA GLU A 109 9.20 -0.18 15.20
C GLU A 109 8.93 -0.12 13.69
N ARG A 110 7.65 -0.20 13.29
CA ARG A 110 7.26 -0.09 11.88
C ARG A 110 7.59 1.29 11.30
N ALA A 111 7.37 2.37 12.07
CA ALA A 111 7.75 3.72 11.65
C ALA A 111 9.26 3.86 11.45
N ARG A 112 10.08 3.36 12.38
CA ARG A 112 11.55 3.39 12.28
C ARG A 112 12.06 2.61 11.08
N TYR A 113 11.51 1.42 10.85
CA TYR A 113 11.81 0.63 9.66
C TYR A 113 11.55 1.43 8.37
N TRP A 114 10.40 2.10 8.27
CA TRP A 114 10.07 2.90 7.10
C TRP A 114 10.91 4.16 6.95
N ILE A 115 11.29 4.84 8.05
CA ILE A 115 12.22 5.98 8.04
C ILE A 115 13.55 5.57 7.42
N GLU A 116 14.11 4.43 7.83
CA GLU A 116 15.35 3.90 7.26
C GLU A 116 15.17 3.50 5.79
N LYS A 117 14.07 2.82 5.46
CA LYS A 117 13.77 2.35 4.10
C LYS A 117 13.68 3.51 3.10
N VAL A 118 13.16 4.67 3.51
CA VAL A 118 13.12 5.88 2.67
C VAL A 118 14.42 6.68 2.67
N GLY A 119 15.50 6.13 3.24
CA GLY A 119 16.83 6.74 3.23
C GLY A 119 16.99 7.91 4.20
N LEU A 120 16.21 7.94 5.28
CA LEU A 120 16.36 8.89 6.38
C LEU A 120 17.02 8.21 7.58
N SER A 121 17.69 8.99 8.42
CA SER A 121 18.37 8.46 9.60
C SER A 121 17.42 8.43 10.77
N VAL A 122 17.05 7.24 11.23
CA VAL A 122 16.21 7.07 12.44
C VAL A 122 16.74 7.91 13.61
N LYS A 123 18.04 7.82 13.89
CA LYS A 123 18.68 8.54 15.02
C LYS A 123 18.62 10.07 14.93
N LYS A 124 18.57 10.64 13.71
CA LYS A 124 18.65 12.10 13.52
C LYS A 124 17.32 12.72 13.12
N ASP A 125 16.47 11.95 12.45
CA ASP A 125 15.30 12.45 11.74
C ASP A 125 13.98 12.04 12.40
N GLU A 126 13.97 11.04 13.30
CA GLU A 126 12.72 10.56 13.93
C GLU A 126 12.01 11.69 14.69
N ASP A 127 12.74 12.49 15.47
CA ASP A 127 12.18 13.54 16.33
C ASP A 127 12.08 14.94 15.70
N LYS A 128 12.48 15.10 14.42
CA LYS A 128 12.40 16.41 13.71
C LYS A 128 10.95 16.88 13.62
N TYR A 129 10.57 18.06 13.18
CA TYR A 129 9.17 18.45 12.94
C TYR A 129 8.97 18.62 11.42
N PRO A 130 7.75 18.56 10.83
CA PRO A 130 7.62 18.71 9.37
C PRO A 130 8.25 19.98 8.80
N HIS A 131 8.23 21.07 9.55
CA HIS A 131 8.87 22.34 9.19
C HIS A 131 10.41 22.30 9.30
N GLN A 132 10.98 21.31 9.99
CA GLN A 132 12.44 21.08 10.11
C GLN A 132 12.98 20.13 9.03
N LEU A 133 12.10 19.55 8.20
CA LEU A 133 12.47 18.66 7.10
C LEU A 133 12.65 19.45 5.80
N SER A 134 13.69 19.10 5.02
CA SER A 134 13.83 19.63 3.66
C SER A 134 12.67 19.19 2.76
N GLY A 135 12.48 19.82 1.60
CA GLY A 135 11.43 19.43 0.64
C GLY A 135 11.47 17.93 0.28
N GLY A 136 12.65 17.44 -0.13
CA GLY A 136 12.84 16.02 -0.45
C GLY A 136 12.71 15.08 0.76
N MET A 137 12.99 15.54 1.99
CA MET A 137 12.70 14.75 3.19
C MET A 137 11.20 14.64 3.43
N ARG A 138 10.45 15.73 3.29
CA ARG A 138 8.98 15.75 3.42
C ARG A 138 8.32 14.81 2.42
N GLN A 139 8.79 14.79 1.17
CA GLN A 139 8.25 13.91 0.13
C GLN A 139 8.52 12.43 0.44
N ARG A 140 9.75 12.09 0.86
CA ARG A 140 10.10 10.73 1.32
C ARG A 140 9.20 10.25 2.46
N VAL A 141 8.96 11.11 3.45
CA VAL A 141 8.08 10.77 4.57
C VAL A 141 6.63 10.64 4.13
N ALA A 142 6.16 11.44 3.18
CA ALA A 142 4.81 11.29 2.60
C ALA A 142 4.62 9.94 1.89
N ILE A 143 5.64 9.47 1.16
CA ILE A 143 5.64 8.14 0.54
C ILE A 143 5.60 7.05 1.63
N ALA A 144 6.50 7.13 2.62
CA ALA A 144 6.53 6.19 3.75
C ALA A 144 5.17 6.07 4.44
N ARG A 145 4.52 7.21 4.70
CA ARG A 145 3.19 7.28 5.32
C ARG A 145 2.12 6.52 4.53
N THR A 146 2.23 6.52 3.21
CA THR A 146 1.26 5.82 2.34
C THR A 146 1.57 4.33 2.28
N LEU A 147 2.85 3.97 2.09
CA LEU A 147 3.27 2.59 1.90
C LEU A 147 3.22 1.76 3.19
N ILE A 148 3.37 2.39 4.35
CA ILE A 148 3.30 1.69 5.65
C ILE A 148 1.95 1.01 5.91
N LEU A 149 0.87 1.48 5.26
CA LEU A 149 -0.48 0.97 5.42
C LEU A 149 -0.80 -0.20 4.49
N GLU A 150 0.13 -0.56 3.60
CA GLU A 150 -0.06 -1.68 2.66
C GLU A 150 -1.38 -1.58 1.87
N PRO A 151 -1.67 -0.40 1.28
CA PRO A 151 -2.95 -0.19 0.61
C PRO A 151 -3.05 -1.02 -0.67
N ARG A 152 -4.26 -1.54 -0.95
CA ARG A 152 -4.53 -2.28 -2.19
C ARG A 152 -4.46 -1.42 -3.45
N ILE A 153 -4.69 -0.11 -3.32
CA ILE A 153 -4.64 0.87 -4.41
C ILE A 153 -3.82 2.07 -3.95
N ILE A 154 -2.85 2.49 -4.76
CA ILE A 154 -2.01 3.65 -4.50
C ILE A 154 -2.14 4.63 -5.67
N LEU A 155 -2.39 5.90 -5.34
CA LEU A 155 -2.33 7.02 -6.27
C LEU A 155 -1.09 7.84 -5.91
N MET A 156 -0.18 8.02 -6.86
CA MET A 156 1.00 8.86 -6.68
C MET A 156 1.06 9.93 -7.76
N ASP A 157 1.11 11.18 -7.32
CA ASP A 157 1.28 12.34 -8.19
C ASP A 157 2.68 12.93 -7.98
N GLU A 158 3.54 12.78 -8.99
CA GLU A 158 4.92 13.26 -9.00
C GLU A 158 5.73 12.92 -7.74
N PRO A 159 5.69 11.66 -7.24
CA PRO A 159 6.20 11.34 -5.91
C PRO A 159 7.72 11.43 -5.79
N PHE A 160 8.46 11.46 -6.91
CA PHE A 160 9.92 11.49 -6.90
C PHE A 160 10.52 12.80 -7.44
N GLY A 161 9.69 13.76 -7.86
CA GLY A 161 10.15 14.97 -8.55
C GLY A 161 11.09 15.86 -7.72
N ALA A 162 11.00 15.85 -6.38
CA ALA A 162 11.89 16.64 -5.52
C ALA A 162 13.02 15.82 -4.87
N LEU A 163 13.30 14.61 -5.36
CA LEU A 163 14.35 13.73 -4.84
C LEU A 163 15.63 13.80 -5.69
N ASP A 164 16.78 13.73 -5.02
CA ASP A 164 18.06 13.56 -5.70
C ASP A 164 18.13 12.20 -6.43
N PRO A 165 18.93 12.06 -7.52
CA PRO A 165 18.94 10.85 -8.34
C PRO A 165 19.24 9.54 -7.58
N PRO A 166 20.22 9.49 -6.65
CA PRO A 166 20.46 8.28 -5.85
C PRO A 166 19.27 7.89 -4.96
N THR A 167 18.67 8.87 -4.28
CA THR A 167 17.50 8.63 -3.42
C THR A 167 16.30 8.21 -4.24
N ARG A 168 16.06 8.85 -5.37
CA ARG A 168 14.99 8.51 -6.32
C ARG A 168 15.11 7.06 -6.80
N SER A 169 16.30 6.63 -7.22
CA SER A 169 16.53 5.24 -7.68
C SER A 169 16.18 4.23 -6.58
N ARG A 170 16.61 4.48 -5.34
CA ARG A 170 16.26 3.62 -4.18
C ARG A 170 14.76 3.58 -3.89
N MET A 171 14.07 4.72 -4.02
CA MET A 171 12.63 4.78 -3.79
C MET A 171 11.84 4.05 -4.89
N GLN A 172 12.29 4.13 -6.13
CA GLN A 172 11.74 3.33 -7.23
C GLN A 172 11.91 1.83 -6.97
N ASP A 173 13.11 1.40 -6.56
CA ASP A 173 13.38 0.00 -6.20
C ASP A 173 12.50 -0.47 -5.04
N ASN A 174 12.31 0.37 -4.02
CA ASN A 174 11.41 0.07 -2.90
C ASN A 174 9.95 -0.08 -3.35
N LEU A 175 9.50 0.73 -4.32
CA LEU A 175 8.15 0.64 -4.87
C LEU A 175 7.95 -0.66 -5.65
N VAL A 176 8.94 -1.04 -6.46
CA VAL A 176 8.94 -2.33 -7.18
C VAL A 176 8.95 -3.50 -6.19
N ALA A 177 9.74 -3.44 -5.11
CA ALA A 177 9.75 -4.47 -4.08
C ALA A 177 8.38 -4.62 -3.40
N LEU A 178 7.73 -3.52 -3.05
CA LEU A 178 6.39 -3.51 -2.48
C LEU A 178 5.35 -4.08 -3.47
N TRP A 179 5.49 -3.75 -4.75
CA TRP A 179 4.63 -4.31 -5.79
C TRP A 179 4.79 -5.83 -5.92
N ARG A 180 6.03 -6.34 -5.89
CA ARG A 180 6.30 -7.78 -5.95
C ARG A 180 5.78 -8.54 -4.72
N GLU A 181 5.81 -7.91 -3.55
CA GLU A 181 5.40 -8.56 -2.29
C GLU A 181 3.87 -8.57 -2.12
N GLN A 182 3.19 -7.47 -2.48
CA GLN A 182 1.79 -7.24 -2.10
C GLN A 182 0.86 -7.07 -3.31
N SER A 183 1.40 -6.93 -4.52
CA SER A 183 0.65 -6.71 -5.77
C SER A 183 -0.46 -5.64 -5.67
N PRO A 184 -0.19 -4.44 -5.09
CA PRO A 184 -1.17 -3.37 -5.10
C PRO A 184 -1.31 -2.79 -6.50
N THR A 185 -2.48 -2.22 -6.79
CA THR A 185 -2.69 -1.44 -8.02
C THR A 185 -2.12 -0.04 -7.83
N ILE A 186 -1.16 0.37 -8.66
CA ILE A 186 -0.50 1.67 -8.55
C ILE A 186 -0.85 2.52 -9.78
N PHE A 187 -1.41 3.70 -9.53
CA PHE A 187 -1.56 4.75 -10.52
C PHE A 187 -0.47 5.79 -10.26
N PHE A 188 0.46 5.90 -11.20
CA PHE A 188 1.65 6.71 -11.07
C PHE A 188 1.65 7.81 -12.13
N ILE A 189 1.61 9.06 -11.69
CA ILE A 189 1.65 10.24 -12.55
C ILE A 189 3.05 10.84 -12.46
N THR A 190 3.69 11.04 -13.62
CA THR A 190 5.04 11.58 -13.73
C THR A 190 5.25 12.27 -15.07
N HIS A 191 6.09 13.30 -15.07
CA HIS A 191 6.64 13.97 -16.25
C HIS A 191 7.94 13.31 -16.74
N SER A 192 8.46 12.32 -16.01
CA SER A 192 9.67 11.60 -16.38
C SER A 192 9.36 10.32 -17.15
N ILE A 193 9.79 10.30 -18.42
CA ILE A 193 9.65 9.12 -19.29
C ILE A 193 10.43 7.93 -18.71
N GLU A 194 11.63 8.15 -18.19
CA GLU A 194 12.44 7.08 -17.57
C GLU A 194 11.72 6.45 -16.37
N GLU A 195 11.00 7.25 -15.57
CA GLU A 195 10.20 6.72 -14.46
C GLU A 195 9.02 5.89 -14.96
N ALA A 196 8.31 6.39 -15.96
CA ALA A 196 7.19 5.70 -16.57
C ALA A 196 7.61 4.36 -17.19
N VAL A 197 8.77 4.31 -17.85
CA VAL A 197 9.31 3.08 -18.45
C VAL A 197 9.81 2.10 -17.40
N PHE A 198 10.43 2.58 -16.32
CA PHE A 198 10.94 1.71 -15.27
C PHE A 198 9.85 1.13 -14.36
N LEU A 199 8.86 1.94 -13.98
CA LEU A 199 7.84 1.57 -13.00
C LEU A 199 6.54 1.06 -13.64
N GLY A 200 6.28 1.44 -14.88
CA GLY A 200 5.03 1.13 -15.54
C GLY A 200 4.97 -0.33 -16.00
N ASP A 201 3.74 -0.85 -16.01
CA ASP A 201 3.35 -1.97 -16.89
C ASP A 201 2.63 -1.42 -18.13
N HIS A 202 1.88 -0.34 -17.93
CA HIS A 202 1.15 0.42 -18.94
C HIS A 202 1.46 1.91 -18.77
N ILE A 203 1.86 2.56 -19.86
CA ILE A 203 2.10 3.99 -19.94
C ILE A 203 0.96 4.61 -20.74
N LEU A 204 0.17 5.44 -20.07
CA LEU A 204 -0.91 6.20 -20.70
C LEU A 204 -0.42 7.61 -20.97
N MET A 205 -0.41 8.00 -22.24
CA MET A 205 -0.08 9.37 -22.67
C MET A 205 -1.37 10.18 -22.74
N PHE A 206 -1.35 11.37 -22.15
CA PHE A 206 -2.47 12.31 -22.17
C PHE A 206 -2.16 13.51 -23.07
N SER A 207 -3.17 14.03 -23.76
CA SER A 207 -3.10 15.31 -24.45
C SER A 207 -3.17 16.50 -23.47
N ASN A 208 -2.55 17.61 -23.83
CA ASN A 208 -2.54 18.83 -23.01
C ASN A 208 -3.93 19.43 -22.79
N SER A 209 -4.75 19.50 -23.85
CA SER A 209 -6.14 19.95 -23.78
C SER A 209 -6.93 19.55 -25.02
N PRO A 210 -8.16 19.01 -24.90
CA PRO A 210 -8.73 18.45 -23.68
C PRO A 210 -7.92 17.23 -23.21
N GLY A 211 -7.92 16.90 -21.92
CA GLY A 211 -7.15 15.78 -21.36
C GLY A 211 -7.72 14.43 -21.77
N THR A 212 -7.28 13.92 -22.92
CA THR A 212 -7.70 12.63 -23.48
C THR A 212 -6.52 11.68 -23.60
N VAL A 213 -6.77 10.38 -23.49
CA VAL A 213 -5.71 9.38 -23.65
C VAL A 213 -5.37 9.28 -25.14
N LEU A 214 -4.15 9.70 -25.48
CA LEU A 214 -3.62 9.64 -26.85
C LEU A 214 -3.11 8.24 -27.19
N LYS A 215 -2.44 7.59 -26.24
CA LYS A 215 -1.79 6.30 -26.49
C LYS A 215 -1.65 5.50 -25.20
N ASN A 216 -1.72 4.18 -25.33
CA ASN A 216 -1.40 3.21 -24.29
C ASN A 216 -0.24 2.34 -24.79
N ILE A 217 0.88 2.39 -24.09
CA ILE A 217 2.09 1.60 -24.41
C ILE A 217 2.30 0.60 -23.28
N ARG A 218 2.47 -0.67 -23.65
CA ARG A 218 2.85 -1.71 -22.69
C ARG A 218 4.37 -1.80 -22.62
N VAL A 219 4.88 -1.78 -21.41
CA VAL A 219 6.32 -1.95 -21.12
C VAL A 219 6.51 -3.21 -20.26
N PRO A 220 7.62 -3.94 -20.42
CA PRO A 220 7.91 -5.09 -19.57
C PRO A 220 8.21 -4.62 -18.15
N PRO A 221 7.77 -5.37 -17.12
CA PRO A 221 8.05 -5.02 -15.73
C PRO A 221 9.57 -5.05 -15.46
N PRO A 222 10.05 -4.26 -14.49
CA PRO A 222 11.46 -4.21 -14.16
C PRO A 222 11.95 -5.56 -13.61
N ASP A 223 13.07 -6.05 -14.15
CA ASP A 223 13.71 -7.30 -13.73
C ASP A 223 14.93 -7.09 -12.82
N ARG A 224 15.55 -5.91 -12.89
CA ARG A 224 16.77 -5.50 -12.20
C ARG A 224 16.58 -4.15 -11.48
N PRO A 225 17.48 -3.78 -10.55
CA PRO A 225 17.43 -2.49 -9.88
C PRO A 225 17.46 -1.31 -10.87
N SER A 226 16.78 -0.22 -10.50
CA SER A 226 16.62 1.03 -11.25
C SER A 226 17.94 1.53 -11.82
N ILE A 227 18.98 1.63 -10.98
CA ILE A 227 20.27 2.17 -11.39
C ILE A 227 20.98 1.33 -12.47
N VAL A 228 20.67 0.03 -12.56
CA VAL A 228 21.23 -0.89 -13.55
C VAL A 228 20.41 -0.80 -14.83
N MET A 229 19.09 -0.86 -14.72
CA MET A 229 18.18 -0.89 -15.85
C MET A 229 18.19 0.44 -16.63
N GLN A 230 18.21 1.58 -15.95
CA GLN A 230 18.26 2.90 -16.59
C GLN A 230 19.55 3.19 -17.36
N ARG A 231 20.60 2.38 -17.17
CA ARG A 231 21.85 2.46 -17.93
C ARG A 231 21.93 1.45 -19.07
N ASP A 232 20.93 0.58 -19.19
CA ASP A 232 20.90 -0.44 -20.24
C ASP A 232 20.57 0.22 -21.59
N PRO A 233 21.35 -0.01 -22.65
CA PRO A 233 21.04 0.51 -23.98
C PRO A 233 19.62 0.17 -24.46
N LYS A 234 19.12 -1.04 -24.15
CA LYS A 234 17.76 -1.46 -24.53
C LYS A 234 16.68 -0.65 -23.81
N PHE A 235 16.94 -0.27 -22.56
CA PHE A 235 16.04 0.61 -21.81
C PHE A 235 16.00 2.00 -22.45
N MET A 236 17.18 2.53 -22.80
CA MET A 236 17.28 3.84 -23.45
C MET A 236 16.62 3.87 -24.83
N GLU A 237 16.70 2.78 -25.60
CA GLU A 237 15.96 2.64 -26.87
C GLU A 237 14.44 2.81 -26.67
N VAL A 238 13.88 2.19 -25.63
CA VAL A 238 12.45 2.33 -25.30
C VAL A 238 12.10 3.76 -24.89
N VAL A 239 12.93 4.39 -24.04
CA VAL A 239 12.75 5.78 -23.62
C VAL A 239 12.80 6.74 -24.81
N ILE A 240 13.75 6.56 -25.72
CA ILE A 240 13.88 7.38 -26.93
C ILE A 240 12.66 7.20 -27.83
N GLY A 241 12.25 5.96 -28.12
CA GLY A 241 11.08 5.72 -28.97
C GLY A 241 9.77 6.27 -28.38
N ILE A 242 9.64 6.29 -27.05
CA ILE A 242 8.52 6.94 -26.37
C ILE A 242 8.59 8.46 -26.50
N ARG A 243 9.78 9.05 -26.37
CA ARG A 243 9.97 10.50 -26.56
C ARG A 243 9.64 10.93 -27.99
N GLU A 244 10.14 10.21 -28.99
CA GLU A 244 9.81 10.46 -30.40
C GLU A 244 8.30 10.36 -30.65
N THR A 245 7.64 9.35 -30.07
CA THR A 245 6.18 9.23 -30.13
C THR A 245 5.46 10.45 -29.55
N ILE A 246 5.96 11.03 -28.44
CA ILE A 246 5.37 12.22 -27.84
C ILE A 246 5.57 13.43 -28.75
N ASP A 247 6.76 13.62 -29.30
CA ASP A 247 7.09 14.73 -30.20
C ASP A 247 6.25 14.70 -31.50
N ASP A 248 6.04 13.51 -32.06
CA ASP A 248 5.18 13.29 -33.23
C ASP A 248 3.70 13.62 -32.95
N LEU A 249 3.22 13.28 -31.74
CA LEU A 249 1.85 13.58 -31.32
C LEU A 249 1.67 15.09 -31.08
N GLU A 250 2.64 15.76 -30.46
CA GLU A 250 2.58 17.21 -30.24
C GLU A 250 2.62 18.00 -31.56
N SER A 251 3.46 17.60 -32.51
CA SER A 251 3.57 18.25 -33.81
C SER A 251 2.31 18.07 -34.66
N SER A 252 1.70 16.87 -34.64
CA SER A 252 0.42 16.61 -35.31
C SER A 252 -0.73 17.43 -34.74
N ASN A 253 -0.76 17.63 -33.42
CA ASN A 253 -1.81 18.41 -32.77
C ASN A 253 -1.69 19.92 -33.06
N ARG A 254 -0.48 20.45 -33.24
CA ARG A 254 -0.24 21.86 -33.62
C ARG A 254 -0.55 22.15 -35.09
N ALA A 255 -0.57 21.15 -35.96
CA ALA A 255 -0.89 21.32 -37.38
C ALA A 255 -2.40 21.25 -37.68
N GLY A 256 -3.22 20.88 -36.69
CA GLY A 256 -4.67 20.73 -36.79
C GLY A 256 -5.51 21.87 -36.20
N ASP A 257 -4.86 22.89 -35.62
CA ASP A 257 -5.46 24.18 -35.19
C ASP A 257 -5.24 25.27 -36.26
#